data_AF-A0A554J050-F1
#
_entry.id   AF-A0A554J050-F1
#
_cell.length_a   1.000
_cell.length_b   1.000
_cell.length_c   1.000
_cell.angle_alpha   90.00
_cell.angle_beta   90.00
_cell.angle_gamma   90.00
#
_symmetry.space_group_name_H-M   'P 1'
#
loop_
_entity.id
_entity.type
_entity.pdbx_description
1 polymer ?
#
loop_
_entity_poly.entity_id
_entity_poly.type
_entity_poly.pdbx_seq_one_letter_code
_entity_poly.pdbx_strand_id
1 'polypeptide(L)'
;MQEETSAKRDRLPIIWAGAYVCVAGFCDLIEWVLNFAGGIGIVINRAITIVYNGGVLLFFAFRGIPFWHTKRLTNNIAGFFIELIPVLDLLPAKTASAIMNIRIVRKEDHEYNKRIEEAQAKNIPKIKKLFLEQQKQQQRMAMLAEREGRRSRRIQELEEERQRKKAEEENEHLIAQEQTAGTRYQYAQDQFQNYQRSQRAA
;
A
#
# COMPACT_ATOMS: atom_id res chain seq x y z
N MET A 1 0.68 -0.25 10.10
CA MET A 1 1.16 -0.43 8.72
C MET A 1 2.66 -0.61 8.80
N GLN A 2 3.14 -1.85 8.72
CA GLN A 2 4.56 -2.08 8.50
C GLN A 2 4.84 -1.67 7.04
N GLU A 3 5.74 -0.71 6.85
CA GLU A 3 6.31 -0.47 5.52
C GLU A 3 6.98 -1.78 5.10
N GLU A 4 6.34 -2.56 4.24
CA GLU A 4 7.04 -3.54 3.43
C GLU A 4 7.98 -2.73 2.52
N THR A 5 9.15 -2.40 3.04
CA THR A 5 10.27 -1.95 2.24
C THR A 5 10.46 -3.03 1.20
N SER A 6 10.10 -2.73 -0.06
CA SER A 6 10.35 -3.61 -1.19
C SER A 6 11.76 -4.13 -1.06
N ALA A 7 11.89 -5.41 -0.68
CA ALA A 7 13.17 -5.98 -0.31
C ALA A 7 14.06 -5.85 -1.53
N LYS A 8 15.13 -5.05 -1.42
CA LYS A 8 16.07 -4.85 -2.51
C LYS A 8 16.48 -6.21 -3.04
N ARG A 9 16.38 -6.38 -4.35
CA ARG A 9 16.81 -7.61 -4.99
C ARG A 9 18.32 -7.72 -4.83
N ASP A 10 18.76 -8.66 -4.02
CA ASP A 10 20.16 -9.08 -3.88
C ASP A 10 20.22 -10.61 -4.03
N ARG A 11 20.26 -11.07 -5.29
CA ARG A 11 20.24 -12.52 -5.57
C ARG A 11 21.54 -13.22 -5.22
N LEU A 12 22.62 -12.45 -5.10
CA LEU A 12 23.96 -12.96 -4.86
C LEU A 12 24.67 -12.19 -3.73
N PRO A 13 24.33 -12.52 -2.46
CA PRO A 13 25.00 -11.94 -1.31
C PRO A 13 26.51 -12.10 -1.39
N ILE A 14 27.25 -11.15 -0.79
CA ILE A 14 28.72 -11.10 -0.84
C ILE A 14 29.36 -12.43 -0.45
N ILE A 15 28.83 -13.11 0.57
CA ILE A 15 29.32 -14.42 1.04
C ILE A 15 29.27 -15.46 -0.08
N TRP A 16 28.16 -15.53 -0.81
CA TRP A 16 27.97 -16.49 -1.89
C TRP A 16 28.77 -16.14 -3.14
N ALA A 17 28.90 -14.84 -3.44
CA ALA A 17 29.80 -14.37 -4.49
C ALA A 17 31.25 -14.74 -4.18
N GLY A 18 31.69 -14.53 -2.93
CA GLY A 18 33.02 -14.92 -2.46
C GLY A 18 33.25 -16.42 -2.55
N ALA A 19 32.32 -17.22 -2.03
CA ALA A 19 32.38 -18.69 -2.11
C ALA A 19 32.50 -19.18 -3.56
N TYR A 20 31.72 -18.60 -4.48
CA TYR A 20 31.78 -18.94 -5.91
C TYR A 20 33.15 -18.63 -6.52
N VAL A 21 33.74 -17.46 -6.22
CA VAL A 21 35.10 -17.10 -6.68
C VAL A 21 36.16 -18.02 -6.07
N CYS A 22 36.04 -18.38 -4.79
CA CYS A 22 36.96 -19.31 -4.14
C CYS A 22 36.92 -20.70 -4.78
N VAL A 23 35.72 -21.22 -5.08
CA VAL A 23 35.57 -22.51 -5.79
C VAL A 23 36.18 -22.43 -7.19
N ALA A 24 35.94 -21.34 -7.93
CA ALA A 24 36.52 -21.13 -9.25
C ALA A 24 38.06 -21.11 -9.21
N GLY A 25 38.64 -20.37 -8.27
CA GLY A 25 40.10 -20.30 -8.10
C GLY A 25 40.71 -21.62 -7.62
N PHE A 26 39.97 -22.41 -6.84
CA PHE A 26 40.40 -23.74 -6.46
C PHE A 26 40.43 -24.70 -7.66
N CYS A 27 39.44 -24.61 -8.56
CA CYS A 27 39.44 -25.35 -9.82
C CYS A 27 40.62 -24.94 -10.71
N ASP A 28 40.87 -23.63 -10.90
CA ASP A 28 42.01 -23.14 -11.67
C ASP A 28 43.35 -23.68 -11.10
N LEU A 29 43.49 -23.71 -9.76
CA LEU A 29 44.69 -24.24 -9.10
C LEU A 29 44.89 -25.75 -9.35
N ILE A 30 43.81 -26.53 -9.25
CA ILE A 30 43.86 -27.98 -9.52
C ILE A 30 44.27 -28.22 -10.97
N GLU A 31 43.71 -27.48 -11.91
CA GLU A 31 44.00 -27.65 -13.34
C GLU A 31 45.43 -27.26 -13.68
N TRP A 32 45.93 -26.19 -13.06
CA TRP A 32 47.32 -25.82 -13.15
C TRP A 32 48.25 -26.95 -12.68
N VAL A 33 47.96 -27.59 -11.54
CA VAL A 33 48.74 -28.74 -11.04
C VAL A 33 48.62 -29.95 -11.96
N LEU A 34 47.43 -30.26 -12.45
CA LEU A 34 47.18 -31.39 -13.36
C LEU A 34 47.89 -31.23 -14.71
N ASN A 35 48.04 -29.99 -15.19
CA ASN A 35 48.77 -29.71 -16.42
C ASN A 35 50.27 -30.09 -16.32
N PHE A 36 50.86 -30.11 -15.11
CA PHE A 36 52.22 -30.64 -14.90
C PHE A 36 52.28 -32.18 -14.83
N ALA A 37 51.15 -32.87 -14.63
CA ALA A 37 51.09 -34.32 -14.50
C ALA A 37 51.08 -35.08 -15.85
N GLY A 38 51.18 -34.38 -16.98
CA GLY A 38 51.27 -34.97 -18.32
C GLY A 38 49.92 -35.42 -18.91
N GLY A 39 49.93 -36.39 -19.83
CA GLY A 39 48.79 -36.72 -20.70
C GLY A 39 47.49 -37.14 -19.99
N ILE A 40 47.57 -37.78 -18.81
CA ILE A 40 46.39 -38.15 -18.01
C ILE A 40 45.77 -36.90 -17.36
N GLY A 41 46.59 -35.91 -17.00
CA GLY A 41 46.15 -34.65 -16.43
C GLY A 41 45.21 -33.88 -17.36
N ILE A 42 45.43 -33.94 -18.68
CA ILE A 42 44.58 -33.29 -19.68
C ILE A 42 43.16 -33.86 -19.66
N VAL A 43 43.00 -35.19 -19.57
CA VAL A 43 41.67 -35.83 -19.55
C VAL A 43 40.91 -35.46 -18.28
N ILE A 44 41.59 -35.48 -17.13
CA ILE A 44 41.01 -35.11 -15.84
C ILE A 44 40.63 -33.62 -15.81
N ASN A 45 41.49 -32.74 -16.34
CA ASN A 45 41.23 -31.30 -16.48
C ASN A 45 39.93 -31.06 -17.28
N ARG A 46 39.75 -31.72 -18.43
CA ARG A 46 38.50 -31.61 -19.21
C ARG A 46 37.26 -32.07 -18.45
N ALA A 47 37.36 -33.13 -17.66
CA ALA A 47 36.25 -33.59 -16.81
C ALA A 47 35.90 -32.53 -15.74
N ILE A 48 36.91 -31.90 -15.12
CA ILE A 48 36.70 -30.81 -14.13
C ILE A 48 36.03 -29.61 -14.79
N THR A 49 36.44 -29.19 -15.99
CA THR A 49 35.76 -28.13 -16.76
C THR A 49 34.28 -28.42 -16.98
N ILE A 50 33.92 -29.63 -17.41
CA ILE A 50 32.52 -30.00 -17.67
C ILE A 50 31.71 -29.96 -16.37
N VAL A 51 32.23 -30.56 -15.29
CA VAL A 51 31.58 -30.60 -13.98
C VAL A 51 31.42 -29.20 -13.41
N TYR A 52 32.46 -28.37 -13.50
CA TYR A 52 32.41 -26.97 -13.05
C TYR A 52 31.33 -26.18 -13.81
N ASN A 53 31.32 -26.22 -15.14
CA ASN A 53 30.31 -25.50 -15.92
C ASN A 53 28.88 -25.97 -15.61
N GLY A 54 28.68 -27.28 -15.45
CA GLY A 54 27.39 -27.84 -15.00
C GLY A 54 27.01 -27.38 -13.59
N GLY A 55 27.96 -27.35 -12.66
CA GLY A 55 27.77 -26.86 -11.29
C GLY A 55 27.43 -25.37 -11.24
N VAL A 56 28.06 -24.55 -12.08
CA VAL A 56 27.78 -23.11 -12.21
C VAL A 56 26.38 -22.87 -12.74
N LEU A 57 25.98 -23.62 -13.77
CA LEU A 57 24.60 -23.59 -14.31
C LEU A 57 23.57 -23.87 -13.22
N LEU A 58 23.76 -24.96 -12.45
CA LEU A 58 22.88 -25.34 -11.35
C LEU A 58 22.88 -24.29 -10.24
N PHE A 59 24.05 -23.77 -9.85
CA PHE A 59 24.18 -22.74 -8.82
C PHE A 59 23.35 -21.49 -9.15
N PHE A 60 23.45 -20.98 -10.38
CA PHE A 60 22.65 -19.83 -10.81
C PHE A 60 21.16 -20.16 -10.93
N ALA A 61 20.81 -21.37 -11.37
CA ALA A 61 19.42 -21.82 -11.42
C ALA A 61 18.79 -21.85 -10.02
N PHE A 62 19.47 -22.40 -9.01
CA PHE A 62 19.01 -22.42 -7.62
C PHE A 62 18.85 -21.02 -7.02
N ARG A 63 19.54 -20.01 -7.55
CA ARG A 63 19.39 -18.60 -7.15
C ARG A 63 18.35 -17.82 -7.93
N GLY A 64 17.59 -18.49 -8.81
CA GLY A 64 16.61 -17.82 -9.66
C GLY A 64 17.27 -16.78 -10.59
N ILE A 65 18.54 -17.00 -10.95
CA ILE A 65 19.28 -16.14 -11.86
C ILE A 65 19.21 -16.80 -13.25
N PRO A 66 18.48 -16.22 -14.22
CA PRO A 66 18.30 -16.84 -15.52
C PRO A 66 19.63 -16.89 -16.26
N PHE A 67 20.14 -18.08 -16.56
CA PHE A 67 21.46 -18.25 -17.17
C PHE A 67 21.48 -17.90 -18.67
N TRP A 68 20.32 -17.99 -19.33
CA TRP A 68 20.09 -17.70 -20.74
C TRP A 68 20.24 -16.22 -21.14
N HIS A 69 20.77 -15.37 -20.27
CA HIS A 69 21.05 -13.99 -20.62
C HIS A 69 22.24 -13.93 -21.59
N THR A 70 22.07 -13.31 -22.76
CA THR A 70 23.06 -13.32 -23.87
C THR A 70 24.48 -13.03 -23.40
N LYS A 71 24.68 -12.01 -22.55
CA LYS A 71 25.99 -11.64 -21.98
C LYS A 71 26.65 -12.75 -21.16
N ARG A 72 25.89 -13.51 -20.36
CA ARG A 72 26.42 -14.61 -19.53
C ARG A 72 26.66 -15.85 -20.38
N LEU A 73 25.78 -16.12 -21.35
CA LEU A 73 25.99 -17.20 -22.31
C LEU A 73 27.27 -16.97 -23.14
N THR A 74 27.46 -15.76 -23.69
CA THR A 74 28.68 -15.39 -24.43
C THR A 74 29.92 -15.47 -23.55
N ASN A 75 29.86 -15.05 -22.28
CA ASN A 75 30.99 -15.15 -21.35
C ASN A 75 31.40 -16.62 -21.08
N ASN A 76 30.44 -17.53 -20.87
CA ASN A 76 30.75 -18.95 -20.67
C ASN A 76 31.23 -19.63 -21.96
N ILE A 77 30.64 -19.30 -23.11
CA ILE A 77 31.12 -19.81 -24.40
C ILE A 77 32.56 -19.33 -24.67
N ALA A 78 32.83 -18.05 -24.44
CA ALA A 78 34.18 -17.50 -24.59
C ALA A 78 35.18 -18.18 -23.64
N GLY A 79 34.81 -18.38 -22.37
CA GLY A 79 35.63 -19.13 -21.40
C GLY A 79 35.93 -20.55 -21.86
N PHE A 80 34.92 -21.26 -22.37
CA PHE A 80 35.09 -22.62 -22.91
C PHE A 80 36.07 -22.66 -24.10
N PHE A 81 35.99 -21.70 -25.03
CA PHE A 81 36.92 -21.62 -26.16
C PHE A 81 38.34 -21.21 -25.73
N ILE A 82 38.49 -20.36 -24.71
CA ILE A 82 39.79 -19.99 -24.15
C ILE A 82 40.47 -21.22 -23.53
N GLU A 83 39.73 -22.00 -22.73
CA GLU A 83 40.24 -23.23 -22.12
C GLU A 83 40.58 -24.32 -23.16
N LEU A 84 40.00 -24.27 -24.37
CA LEU A 84 40.32 -25.23 -25.43
C LEU A 84 41.76 -25.05 -25.94
N ILE A 85 42.36 -23.86 -25.78
CA ILE A 85 43.71 -23.54 -26.21
C ILE A 85 44.67 -23.82 -25.04
N PRO A 86 45.54 -24.87 -25.11
CA PRO A 86 46.36 -25.30 -23.98
C PRO A 86 47.30 -24.22 -23.41
N VAL A 87 47.72 -23.25 -24.24
CA VAL A 87 48.59 -22.15 -23.83
C VAL A 87 47.86 -21.10 -22.98
N LEU A 88 46.55 -20.94 -23.19
CA LEU A 88 45.71 -20.02 -22.42
C LEU A 88 45.18 -20.67 -21.13
N ASP A 89 45.33 -21.97 -20.98
CA ASP A 89 44.91 -22.78 -19.82
C ASP A 89 45.73 -22.48 -18.55
N LEU A 90 46.82 -21.71 -18.68
CA LEU A 90 47.60 -21.16 -17.56
C LEU A 90 46.95 -19.91 -16.93
N LEU A 91 45.99 -19.29 -17.60
CA LEU A 91 45.25 -18.16 -17.06
C LEU A 91 44.16 -18.67 -16.12
N PRO A 92 43.86 -17.95 -15.02
CA PRO A 92 42.76 -18.29 -14.11
C PRO A 92 41.40 -17.94 -14.76
N ALA A 93 41.08 -18.63 -15.86
CA ALA A 93 39.95 -18.35 -16.73
C ALA A 93 38.62 -18.55 -16.01
N LYS A 94 38.53 -19.54 -15.10
CA LYS A 94 37.31 -19.79 -14.33
C LYS A 94 37.08 -18.72 -13.29
N THR A 95 38.13 -18.31 -12.60
CA THR A 95 38.09 -17.18 -11.67
C THR A 95 37.66 -15.90 -12.40
N ALA A 96 38.23 -15.61 -13.57
CA ALA A 96 37.85 -14.46 -14.38
C ALA A 96 36.37 -14.53 -14.81
N SER A 97 35.92 -15.68 -15.30
CA SER A 97 34.51 -15.91 -15.67
C SER A 97 33.57 -15.75 -14.48
N ALA A 98 33.95 -16.26 -13.30
CA ALA A 98 33.19 -16.11 -12.06
C ALA A 98 33.02 -14.64 -11.67
N ILE A 99 34.11 -13.86 -11.67
CA ILE A 99 34.08 -12.42 -11.38
C ILE A 99 33.19 -11.68 -12.39
N MET A 100 33.30 -12.00 -13.68
CA MET A 100 32.48 -11.37 -14.72
C MET A 100 30.99 -11.69 -14.55
N ASN A 101 30.65 -12.94 -14.27
CA ASN A 101 29.27 -13.35 -14.02
C ASN A 101 28.70 -12.64 -12.77
N ILE A 102 29.48 -12.51 -11.69
CA ILE A 102 29.08 -11.74 -10.49
C ILE A 102 28.80 -10.27 -10.85
N ARG A 103 29.70 -9.64 -11.61
CA ARG A 103 29.53 -8.24 -12.03
C ARG A 103 28.28 -8.05 -12.89
N ILE A 104 27.98 -9.00 -13.79
CA ILE A 104 26.77 -8.95 -14.62
C ILE A 104 25.53 -9.04 -13.74
N VAL A 105 25.47 -10.02 -12.83
CA VAL A 105 24.31 -10.19 -11.93
C VAL A 105 24.09 -8.97 -11.05
N ARG A 106 25.16 -8.40 -10.48
CA ARG A 106 25.07 -7.18 -9.67
C ARG A 106 24.58 -5.97 -10.46
N LYS A 107 24.99 -5.83 -11.72
CA LYS A 107 24.49 -4.76 -12.60
C LYS A 107 23.00 -4.94 -12.89
N GLU A 108 22.57 -6.16 -13.21
CA GLU A 108 21.15 -6.48 -13.42
C GLU A 108 20.32 -6.16 -12.16
N ASP A 109 20.80 -6.54 -10.98
CA ASP A 109 20.11 -6.28 -9.70
C ASP A 109 20.06 -4.78 -9.39
N HIS A 110 21.15 -4.04 -9.63
CA HIS A 110 21.18 -2.60 -9.43
C HIS A 110 20.21 -1.87 -10.37
N GLU A 111 20.20 -2.21 -11.65
CA GLU A 111 19.28 -1.63 -12.63
C GLU A 111 17.81 -1.93 -12.28
N TYR A 112 17.52 -3.15 -11.82
CA TYR A 112 16.19 -3.53 -11.37
C TYR A 112 15.74 -2.73 -10.14
N ASN A 113 16.58 -2.65 -9.11
CA ASN A 113 16.29 -1.89 -7.90
C ASN A 113 16.10 -0.40 -8.19
N LYS A 114 16.92 0.18 -9.09
CA LYS A 114 16.77 1.57 -9.53
C LYS A 114 15.41 1.82 -10.19
N ARG A 115 14.94 0.91 -11.05
CA ARG A 115 13.62 1.03 -11.68
C ARG A 115 12.48 0.96 -10.67
N ILE A 116 12.60 0.13 -9.63
CA ILE A 116 11.61 0.07 -8.55
C ILE A 116 11.62 1.37 -7.74
N GLU A 117 12.80 1.86 -7.35
CA GLU A 117 12.94 3.12 -6.61
C GLU A 117 12.33 4.29 -7.41
N GLU A 118 12.58 4.36 -8.72
CA GLU A 118 11.97 5.36 -9.61
C GLU A 118 10.44 5.20 -9.73
N ALA A 119 9.93 3.97 -9.82
CA ALA A 119 8.49 3.71 -9.88
C ALA A 119 7.80 4.08 -8.56
N GLN A 120 8.41 3.75 -7.42
CA GLN A 120 7.91 4.13 -6.09
C GLN A 120 7.95 5.65 -5.92
N ALA A 121 9.06 6.31 -6.28
CA ALA A 121 9.18 7.76 -6.21
C ALA A 121 8.12 8.49 -7.07
N LYS A 122 7.70 7.91 -8.20
CA LYS A 122 6.61 8.46 -9.03
C LYS A 122 5.21 8.20 -8.43
N ASN A 123 5.01 7.09 -7.73
CA ASN A 123 3.70 6.70 -7.22
C ASN A 123 3.38 7.27 -5.83
N ILE A 124 4.38 7.43 -4.95
CA ILE A 124 4.22 8.02 -3.61
C ILE A 124 3.53 9.40 -3.65
N PRO A 125 3.92 10.38 -4.50
CA PRO A 125 3.25 11.68 -4.53
C PRO A 125 1.80 11.57 -5.03
N LYS A 126 1.50 10.63 -5.95
CA LYS A 126 0.13 10.39 -6.42
C LYS A 126 -0.74 9.83 -5.28
N ILE A 127 -0.24 8.85 -4.53
CA ILE A 127 -0.95 8.27 -3.39
C ILE A 127 -1.17 9.33 -2.31
N LYS A 128 -0.15 10.13 -1.97
CA LYS A 128 -0.27 11.22 -0.99
C LYS A 128 -1.30 12.26 -1.42
N LYS A 129 -1.36 12.60 -2.71
CA LYS A 129 -2.36 13.53 -3.27
C LYS A 129 -3.78 12.94 -3.15
N LEU A 130 -3.97 11.69 -3.54
CA LEU A 130 -5.26 11.00 -3.42
C LEU A 130 -5.75 10.93 -1.96
N PHE A 131 -4.84 10.59 -1.04
CA PHE A 131 -5.16 10.56 0.39
C PHE A 131 -5.57 11.95 0.93
N LEU A 132 -4.85 13.01 0.53
CA LEU A 132 -5.18 14.37 0.93
C LEU A 132 -6.53 14.83 0.34
N GLU A 133 -6.84 14.46 -0.91
CA GLU A 133 -8.13 14.74 -1.53
C GLU A 133 -9.27 14.00 -0.81
N GLN A 134 -9.07 12.74 -0.44
CA GLN A 134 -10.04 11.96 0.32
C GLN A 134 -10.29 12.58 1.70
N GLN A 135 -9.24 13.03 2.40
CA GLN A 135 -9.37 13.71 3.68
C GLN A 135 -10.15 15.04 3.55
N LYS A 136 -9.88 15.82 2.50
CA LYS A 136 -10.64 17.05 2.21
C LYS A 136 -12.10 16.76 1.91
N GLN A 137 -12.40 15.67 1.19
CA GLN A 137 -13.78 15.24 0.92
C GLN A 137 -14.50 14.83 2.21
N GLN A 138 -13.85 14.08 3.10
CA GLN A 138 -14.40 13.71 4.40
C GLN A 138 -14.69 14.96 5.27
N GLN A 139 -13.78 15.93 5.29
CA GLN A 139 -13.99 17.20 5.98
C GLN A 139 -15.18 17.99 5.41
N ARG A 140 -15.33 18.01 4.08
CA ARG A 140 -16.49 18.65 3.42
C ARG A 140 -17.80 17.95 3.80
N MET A 141 -17.83 16.62 3.80
CA MET A 141 -19.01 15.85 4.20
C MET A 141 -19.37 16.08 5.67
N ALA A 142 -18.38 16.11 6.56
CA ALA A 142 -18.60 16.41 7.98
C ALA A 142 -19.18 17.82 8.19
N MET A 143 -18.66 18.82 7.47
CA MET A 143 -19.19 20.19 7.52
C MET A 143 -20.64 20.26 7.00
N LEU A 144 -20.97 19.54 5.93
CA LEU A 144 -22.32 19.51 5.39
C LEU A 144 -23.30 18.84 6.36
N ALA A 145 -22.91 17.70 6.94
CA ALA A 145 -23.70 17.01 7.96
C ALA A 145 -23.94 17.90 9.19
N GLU A 146 -22.95 18.66 9.62
CA GLU A 146 -23.12 19.62 10.71
C GLU A 146 -24.09 20.75 10.35
N ARG A 147 -24.00 21.30 9.13
CA ARG A 147 -24.93 22.31 8.63
C ARG A 147 -26.37 21.80 8.55
N GLU A 148 -26.55 20.57 8.08
CA GLU A 148 -27.86 19.91 8.05
C GLU A 148 -28.40 19.69 9.45
N GLY A 149 -27.58 19.18 10.39
CA GLY A 149 -27.97 19.03 11.79
C GLY A 149 -28.40 20.35 12.43
N ARG A 150 -27.70 21.45 12.16
CA ARG A 150 -28.10 22.80 12.61
C ARG A 150 -29.42 23.25 11.97
N ARG A 151 -29.65 22.95 10.70
CA ARG A 151 -30.93 23.27 10.01
C ARG A 151 -32.08 22.47 10.60
N SER A 152 -31.90 21.17 10.84
CA SER A 152 -32.92 20.31 11.46
C SER A 152 -33.29 20.77 12.86
N ARG A 153 -32.31 21.16 13.70
CA ARG A 153 -32.59 21.72 15.03
C ARG A 153 -33.41 23.01 14.96
N ARG A 154 -33.07 23.93 14.04
CA ARG A 154 -33.86 25.15 13.83
C ARG A 154 -35.29 24.86 13.38
N ILE A 155 -35.48 23.86 12.52
CA ILE A 155 -36.83 23.46 12.08
C ILE A 155 -37.62 22.91 13.27
N GLN A 156 -37.02 22.05 14.09
CA GLN A 156 -37.65 21.55 15.33
C GLN A 156 -38.00 22.67 16.30
N GLU A 157 -37.08 23.59 16.57
CA GLU A 157 -37.33 24.77 17.42
C GLU A 157 -38.52 25.60 16.91
N LEU A 158 -38.59 25.84 15.60
CA LEU A 158 -39.71 26.59 14.99
C LEU A 158 -41.03 25.81 15.04
N GLU A 159 -41.01 24.49 14.92
CA GLU A 159 -42.20 23.65 15.05
C GLU A 159 -42.71 23.65 16.50
N GLU A 160 -41.80 23.52 17.48
CA GLU A 160 -42.13 23.64 18.90
C GLU A 160 -42.70 25.03 19.24
N GLU A 161 -42.09 26.11 18.72
CA GLU A 161 -42.60 27.47 18.92
C GLU A 161 -43.99 27.66 18.31
N ARG A 162 -44.25 27.10 17.12
CA ARG A 162 -45.58 27.13 16.48
C ARG A 162 -46.60 26.35 17.30
N GLN A 163 -46.23 25.21 17.86
CA GLN A 163 -47.13 24.43 18.73
C GLN A 163 -47.44 25.20 20.02
N ARG A 164 -46.44 25.86 20.63
CA ARG A 164 -46.66 26.72 21.80
C ARG A 164 -47.62 27.87 21.51
N LYS A 165 -47.41 28.60 20.40
CA LYS A 165 -48.31 29.68 19.99
C LYS A 165 -49.74 29.20 19.75
N LYS A 166 -49.91 28.05 19.10
CA LYS A 166 -51.25 27.45 18.93
C LYS A 166 -51.90 27.09 20.27
N ALA A 167 -51.15 26.52 21.20
CA ALA A 167 -51.68 26.21 22.54
C ALA A 167 -52.02 27.47 23.33
N GLU A 168 -51.22 28.55 23.19
CA GLU A 168 -51.51 29.87 23.77
C GLU A 168 -52.80 30.45 23.17
N GLU A 169 -52.95 30.45 21.84
CA GLU A 169 -54.16 30.91 21.13
C GLU A 169 -55.40 30.09 21.55
N GLU A 170 -55.28 28.77 21.66
CA GLU A 170 -56.36 27.89 22.15
C GLU A 170 -56.75 28.21 23.60
N ASN A 171 -55.77 28.46 24.47
CA ASN A 171 -56.01 28.81 25.86
C ASN A 171 -56.66 30.20 26.00
N GLU A 172 -56.21 31.19 25.24
CA GLU A 172 -56.85 32.51 25.18
C GLU A 172 -58.31 32.41 24.71
N HIS A 173 -58.59 31.57 23.71
CA HIS A 173 -59.94 31.34 23.22
C HIS A 173 -60.83 30.67 24.30
N LEU A 174 -60.29 29.70 25.07
CA LEU A 174 -61.00 29.10 26.19
C LEU A 174 -61.32 30.12 27.29
N ILE A 175 -60.36 30.97 27.68
CA ILE A 175 -60.57 32.04 28.66
C ILE A 175 -61.66 33.01 28.18
N ALA A 176 -61.65 33.39 26.90
CA ALA A 176 -62.68 34.25 26.33
C ALA A 176 -64.08 33.58 26.35
N GLN A 177 -64.16 32.27 26.08
CA GLN A 177 -65.39 31.50 26.20
C GLN A 177 -65.91 31.44 27.65
N GLU A 178 -65.03 31.23 28.63
CA GLU A 178 -65.40 31.24 30.05
C GLU A 178 -65.89 32.62 30.51
N GLN A 179 -65.22 33.71 30.10
CA GLN A 179 -65.65 35.08 30.41
C GLN A 179 -67.03 35.41 29.80
N THR A 180 -67.27 35.00 28.55
CA THR A 180 -68.58 35.19 27.89
C THR A 180 -69.67 34.31 28.50
N ALA A 181 -69.36 33.09 28.93
CA ALA A 181 -70.29 32.24 29.68
C ALA A 181 -70.62 32.86 31.06
N GLY A 182 -69.61 33.34 31.79
CA GLY A 182 -69.78 33.99 33.09
C GLY A 182 -70.66 35.24 33.03
N THR A 183 -70.47 36.09 32.02
CA THR A 183 -71.33 37.27 31.80
C THR A 183 -72.77 36.89 31.45
N ARG A 184 -72.99 35.84 30.64
CA ARG A 184 -74.34 35.31 30.38
C ARG A 184 -75.01 34.78 31.64
N TYR A 185 -74.27 34.08 32.50
CA TYR A 185 -74.77 33.59 33.79
C TYR A 185 -75.18 34.74 34.71
N GLN A 186 -74.34 35.76 34.88
CA GLN A 186 -74.66 36.96 35.66
C GLN A 186 -75.93 37.64 35.15
N TYR A 187 -76.03 37.86 33.83
CA TYR A 187 -77.21 38.47 33.23
C TYR A 187 -78.48 37.65 33.50
N ALA A 188 -78.43 36.31 33.35
CA ALA A 188 -79.57 35.45 33.65
C ALA A 188 -79.97 35.52 35.13
N GLN A 189 -78.99 35.61 36.04
CA GLN A 189 -79.21 35.74 37.47
C GLN A 189 -79.86 37.07 37.83
N ASP A 190 -79.44 38.17 37.20
CA ASP A 190 -80.05 39.50 37.36
C ASP A 190 -81.50 39.53 36.85
N GLN A 191 -81.77 38.94 35.68
CA GLN A 191 -83.12 38.80 35.14
C GLN A 191 -84.02 38.00 36.09
N PHE A 192 -83.51 36.90 36.64
CA PHE A 192 -84.23 36.09 37.61
C PHE A 192 -84.52 36.86 38.92
N GLN A 193 -83.56 37.61 39.44
CA GLN A 193 -83.76 38.47 40.61
C GLN A 193 -84.79 39.57 40.36
N ASN A 194 -84.72 40.24 39.21
CA ASN A 194 -85.69 41.27 38.84
C ASN A 194 -87.11 40.70 38.72
N TYR A 195 -87.25 39.50 38.14
CA TYR A 195 -88.53 38.80 38.09
C TYR A 195 -89.08 38.46 39.49
N GLN A 196 -88.23 37.99 40.42
CA GLN A 196 -88.67 37.76 41.80
C GLN A 196 -89.11 39.06 42.50
N ARG A 197 -88.44 40.17 42.21
CA ARG A 197 -88.84 41.49 42.76
C ARG A 197 -90.18 41.95 42.20
N SER A 198 -90.45 41.75 40.90
CA SER A 198 -91.73 42.12 40.31
C SER A 198 -92.89 41.28 40.84
N GLN A 199 -92.67 39.98 41.07
CA GLN A 199 -93.65 39.08 41.70
C GLN A 199 -94.02 39.49 43.14
N ARG A 200 -93.09 40.10 43.89
CA ARG A 200 -93.35 40.57 45.26
C ARG A 200 -94.05 41.94 45.33
N ALA A 201 -94.08 42.68 44.22
CA ALA A 201 -94.68 44.01 44.15
C ALA A 201 -96.13 44.00 43.64
N ALA A 202 -96.60 42.86 43.13
CA ALA A 202 -98.00 42.59 42.75
C ALA A 202 -98.75 41.97 43.93
#